data_AF-A0A6I1ZHX1-F1
#
_entry.id   AF-A0A6I1ZHX1-F1
#
_cell.length_a   1.000
_cell.length_b   1.000
_cell.length_c   1.000
_cell.angle_alpha   90.00
_cell.angle_beta   90.00
_cell.angle_gamma   90.00
#
_symmetry.space_group_name_H-M   'P 1'
#
loop_
_entity.id
_entity.type
_entity.pdbx_description
1 polymer ?
#
loop_
_entity_poly.entity_id
_entity_poly.type
_entity_poly.pdbx_seq_one_letter_code
_entity_poly.pdbx_strand_id
1 'polypeptide(L)'
;MFQRLKHHLLDNPIYLAVAASYRDEIAGPIRSTFYYPMTPNRPSRIQMDVMLARFRNRSFDAVINLEPELNLQMARVMSVIRTPRRIGFTGPHADDLYNIQIHTDLEGGLEGAYDQMLTLCNIGFTDNGHESQP
;
A
#
# COMPACT_ATOMS: atom_id res chain seq x y z
N MET A 1 3.99 -1.48 -10.31
CA MET A 1 4.28 -1.28 -8.87
C MET A 1 4.86 -2.51 -8.16
N PHE A 2 4.16 -3.66 -8.04
CA PHE A 2 4.65 -4.81 -7.24
C PHE A 2 6.07 -5.29 -7.60
N GLN A 3 6.40 -5.37 -8.90
CA GLN A 3 7.77 -5.71 -9.34
C GLN A 3 8.80 -4.62 -8.96
N ARG A 4 8.40 -3.34 -8.90
CA ARG A 4 9.26 -2.25 -8.44
C ARG A 4 9.50 -2.36 -6.93
N LEU A 5 8.44 -2.59 -6.16
CA LEU A 5 8.53 -2.84 -4.71
C LEU A 5 9.48 -3.98 -4.39
N LYS A 6 9.48 -5.08 -5.16
CA LYS A 6 10.36 -6.24 -4.94
C LYS A 6 11.83 -5.90 -4.75
N HIS A 7 12.34 -4.91 -5.49
CA HIS A 7 13.74 -4.51 -5.43
C HIS A 7 14.09 -3.79 -4.12
N HIS A 8 13.10 -3.13 -3.47
CA HIS A 8 13.28 -2.42 -2.21
C HIS A 8 13.00 -3.27 -0.95
N LEU A 9 12.51 -4.50 -1.13
CA LEU A 9 12.15 -5.40 -0.02
C LEU A 9 13.35 -5.94 0.77
N LEU A 10 14.55 -5.86 0.20
CA LEU A 10 15.76 -6.33 0.87
C LEU A 10 16.18 -5.38 2.00
N ASP A 11 15.93 -4.08 1.81
CA ASP A 11 16.40 -3.04 2.71
C ASP A 11 15.31 -2.49 3.64
N ASN A 12 14.03 -2.74 3.32
CA ASN A 12 12.90 -2.24 4.09
C ASN A 12 11.92 -3.36 4.47
N PRO A 13 11.45 -3.43 5.73
CA PRO A 13 10.42 -4.38 6.16
C PRO A 13 9.04 -3.97 5.63
N ILE A 14 8.79 -4.21 4.35
CA ILE A 14 7.50 -3.92 3.70
C ILE A 14 6.56 -5.10 3.92
N TYR A 15 5.33 -4.83 4.34
CA TYR A 15 4.26 -5.82 4.45
C TYR A 15 3.22 -5.58 3.38
N LEU A 16 2.86 -6.62 2.64
CA LEU A 16 1.83 -6.54 1.61
C LEU A 16 0.58 -7.23 2.08
N ALA A 17 -0.56 -6.55 2.00
CA ALA A 17 -1.87 -7.15 2.25
C ALA A 17 -2.58 -7.28 0.90
N VAL A 18 -2.88 -8.51 0.49
CA VAL A 18 -3.46 -8.82 -0.82
C VAL A 18 -4.68 -9.72 -0.63
N ALA A 19 -5.76 -9.53 -1.39
CA ALA A 19 -6.88 -10.46 -1.32
C ALA A 19 -6.44 -11.87 -1.72
N ALA A 20 -6.88 -12.88 -0.98
CA ALA A 20 -6.44 -14.26 -1.18
C ALA A 20 -6.79 -14.83 -2.57
N SER A 21 -7.76 -14.24 -3.27
CA SER A 21 -8.09 -14.58 -4.66
C SER A 21 -6.94 -14.31 -5.64
N TYR A 22 -6.06 -13.34 -5.35
CA TYR A 22 -4.91 -13.01 -6.21
C TYR A 22 -3.64 -13.76 -5.82
N ARG A 23 -3.73 -14.81 -5.00
CA ARG A 23 -2.56 -15.54 -4.50
C ARG A 23 -1.72 -16.12 -5.63
N ASP A 24 -2.36 -16.66 -6.67
CA ASP A 24 -1.68 -17.33 -7.76
C ASP A 24 -1.08 -16.33 -8.77
N GLU A 25 -1.73 -15.17 -8.93
CA GLU A 25 -1.26 -14.07 -9.79
C GLU A 25 -0.10 -13.31 -9.15
N ILE A 26 -0.18 -13.11 -7.84
CA ILE A 26 0.86 -12.47 -7.04
C ILE A 26 1.62 -13.58 -6.32
N ALA A 27 2.27 -14.46 -7.07
CA ALA A 27 3.16 -15.49 -6.53
C ALA A 27 4.32 -14.80 -5.78
N GLY A 28 4.23 -14.76 -4.46
CA GLY A 28 5.14 -13.98 -3.63
C GLY A 28 6.49 -14.66 -3.42
N PRO A 29 7.63 -13.98 -3.71
CA PRO A 29 8.90 -14.29 -3.06
C PRO A 29 9.01 -13.63 -1.64
N ILE A 30 7.95 -12.98 -1.16
CA ILE A 30 8.03 -12.02 -0.07
C ILE A 30 7.51 -12.66 1.21
N ARG A 31 8.40 -12.91 2.16
CA ARG A 31 8.06 -13.49 3.49
C ARG A 31 6.99 -12.70 4.27
N SER A 32 6.77 -11.43 3.91
CA SER A 32 5.86 -10.50 4.58
C SER A 32 4.53 -10.26 3.85
N THR A 33 4.23 -10.99 2.76
CA THR A 33 2.90 -10.93 2.13
C THR A 33 1.86 -11.67 2.97
N PHE A 34 0.79 -10.98 3.30
CA PHE A 34 -0.40 -11.50 3.96
C PHE A 34 -1.56 -11.55 2.96
N TYR A 35 -1.97 -12.76 2.61
CA TYR A 35 -3.14 -12.98 1.77
C TYR A 35 -4.39 -13.03 2.65
N TYR A 36 -5.15 -11.95 2.69
CA TYR A 36 -6.33 -11.87 3.55
C TYR A 36 -7.52 -12.60 2.93
N PRO A 37 -8.28 -13.36 3.73
CA PRO A 37 -9.41 -14.12 3.20
C PRO A 37 -10.60 -13.20 2.93
N MET A 38 -11.34 -13.56 1.88
CA MET A 38 -12.64 -12.98 1.57
C MET A 38 -13.75 -13.78 2.27
N THR A 39 -14.91 -13.16 2.49
CA THR A 39 -16.04 -13.80 3.15
C THR A 39 -16.58 -14.91 2.23
N PRO A 40 -16.73 -16.16 2.68
CA PRO A 40 -17.08 -17.29 1.80
C PRO A 40 -18.37 -17.07 0.99
N ASN A 41 -19.36 -16.42 1.60
CA ASN A 41 -20.67 -16.17 0.98
C ASN A 41 -20.76 -14.79 0.29
N ARG A 42 -19.70 -13.97 0.35
CA ARG A 42 -19.60 -12.64 -0.26
C ARG A 42 -18.13 -12.38 -0.65
N PRO A 43 -17.66 -12.89 -1.80
CA PRO A 43 -16.24 -12.88 -2.17
C PRO A 43 -15.66 -11.48 -2.40
N SER A 44 -16.50 -10.43 -2.46
CA SER A 44 -16.09 -9.02 -2.47
C SER A 44 -15.93 -8.40 -1.08
N ARG A 45 -16.19 -9.16 0.00
CA ARG A 45 -16.10 -8.68 1.38
C ARG A 45 -14.90 -9.25 2.11
N ILE A 46 -14.06 -8.38 2.64
CA ILE A 46 -12.91 -8.70 3.46
C ILE A 46 -13.41 -9.30 4.78
N GLN A 47 -12.79 -10.40 5.23
CA GLN A 47 -12.97 -10.87 6.61
C GLN A 47 -12.25 -9.90 7.57
N MET A 48 -13.02 -8.94 8.11
CA MET A 48 -12.48 -7.81 8.85
C MET A 48 -11.78 -8.22 10.14
N ASP A 49 -12.34 -9.18 10.87
CA ASP A 49 -11.79 -9.76 12.09
C ASP A 49 -10.36 -10.29 11.88
N VAL A 50 -10.12 -10.96 10.75
CA VAL A 50 -8.80 -11.47 10.37
C VAL A 50 -7.81 -10.33 10.09
N MET A 51 -8.24 -9.29 9.37
CA MET A 51 -7.41 -8.10 9.13
C MET A 51 -7.07 -7.35 10.42
N LEU A 52 -8.06 -7.14 11.28
CA LEU A 52 -7.90 -6.45 12.56
C LEU A 52 -6.95 -7.24 13.48
N ALA A 53 -7.12 -8.55 13.60
CA ALA A 53 -6.23 -9.40 14.38
C ALA A 53 -4.77 -9.32 13.89
N ARG A 54 -4.56 -9.17 12.58
CA ARG A 54 -3.23 -9.09 11.98
C ARG A 54 -2.53 -7.74 12.23
N PHE A 55 -3.26 -6.63 12.12
CA PHE A 55 -2.66 -5.30 12.00
C PHE A 55 -2.94 -4.34 13.16
N ARG A 56 -3.99 -4.55 13.97
CA ARG A 56 -4.44 -3.58 15.00
C ARG A 56 -3.36 -3.20 16.03
N ASN A 57 -2.49 -4.14 16.37
CA ASN A 57 -1.43 -3.94 17.38
C ASN A 57 -0.06 -3.69 16.77
N ARG A 58 0.02 -3.41 15.46
CA ARG A 58 1.26 -3.08 14.76
C ARG A 58 1.32 -1.59 14.50
N SER A 59 2.53 -1.05 14.60
CA SER A 59 2.83 0.31 14.15
C SER A 59 3.62 0.23 12.85
N PHE A 60 3.31 1.15 11.94
CA PHE A 60 4.02 1.29 10.66
C PHE A 60 4.42 2.74 10.46
N ASP A 61 5.59 2.98 9.88
CA ASP A 61 6.05 4.35 9.55
C ASP A 61 5.19 5.01 8.46
N ALA A 62 4.61 4.19 7.58
CA ALA A 62 3.63 4.57 6.59
C ALA A 62 2.72 3.38 6.24
N VAL A 63 1.50 3.67 5.83
CA VAL A 63 0.59 2.72 5.21
C VAL A 63 0.05 3.33 3.94
N ILE A 64 0.07 2.56 2.86
CA ILE A 64 -0.34 3.00 1.53
C ILE A 64 -1.57 2.19 1.11
N ASN A 65 -2.68 2.87 0.80
CA ASN A 65 -3.80 2.24 0.09
C ASN A 65 -3.59 2.40 -1.42
N LEU A 66 -3.52 1.27 -2.12
CA LEU A 66 -3.32 1.21 -3.57
C LEU A 66 -4.63 1.07 -4.36
N GLU A 67 -5.78 1.00 -3.67
CA GLU A 67 -7.08 1.02 -4.32
C GLU A 67 -7.35 2.44 -4.87
N PRO A 68 -7.50 2.61 -6.20
CA PRO A 68 -7.74 3.93 -6.82
C PRO A 68 -9.11 4.50 -6.46
N GLU A 69 -10.04 3.64 -6.03
CA GLU A 69 -11.39 4.01 -5.61
C GLU A 69 -11.57 3.80 -4.10
N LEU A 70 -12.48 4.58 -3.52
CA LEU A 70 -12.82 4.46 -2.11
C LEU A 70 -13.44 3.08 -1.82
N ASN A 71 -12.72 2.25 -1.08
CA ASN A 71 -13.22 1.01 -0.53
C ASN A 71 -13.47 1.14 0.98
N LEU A 72 -14.74 1.21 1.39
CA LEU A 72 -15.12 1.38 2.81
C LEU A 72 -14.59 0.26 3.73
N GLN A 73 -14.37 -0.95 3.21
CA GLN A 73 -13.80 -2.03 4.01
C GLN A 73 -12.31 -1.77 4.24
N MET A 74 -11.58 -1.34 3.21
CA MET A 74 -10.18 -0.97 3.36
C MET A 74 -10.02 0.28 4.24
N ALA A 75 -10.88 1.27 4.10
CA ALA A 75 -10.94 2.45 4.98
C ALA A 75 -11.02 2.07 6.47
N ARG A 76 -11.86 1.08 6.81
CA ARG A 76 -11.95 0.55 8.19
C ARG A 76 -10.64 -0.10 8.64
N VAL A 77 -10.01 -0.89 7.78
CA VAL A 77 -8.69 -1.47 8.08
C VAL A 77 -7.67 -0.34 8.35
N MET A 78 -7.58 0.63 7.45
CA MET A 78 -6.65 1.76 7.54
C MET A 78 -6.84 2.59 8.83
N SER A 79 -8.10 2.75 9.27
CA SER A 79 -8.43 3.52 10.48
C SER A 79 -7.87 2.93 11.78
N VAL A 80 -7.68 1.60 11.83
CA VAL A 80 -7.20 0.93 13.05
C VAL A 80 -5.68 0.74 13.08
N ILE A 81 -5.00 0.98 11.95
CA ILE A 81 -3.56 0.85 11.86
C ILE A 81 -2.93 2.13 12.44
N ARG A 82 -2.00 1.94 13.38
CA ARG A 82 -1.23 3.04 13.96
C ARG A 82 -0.10 3.43 13.03
N THR A 83 -0.21 4.61 12.43
CA THR A 83 0.83 5.14 11.54
C THR A 83 0.77 6.67 11.52
N PRO A 84 1.91 7.36 11.43
CA PRO A 84 1.93 8.80 11.21
C PRO A 84 1.61 9.18 9.76
N ARG A 85 1.75 8.25 8.79
CA ARG A 85 1.55 8.52 7.36
C ARG A 85 0.54 7.55 6.77
N ARG A 86 -0.66 8.05 6.43
CA ARG A 86 -1.68 7.33 5.67
C ARG A 86 -1.74 7.93 4.27
N ILE A 87 -1.28 7.16 3.30
CA ILE A 87 -1.14 7.57 1.91
C ILE A 87 -2.24 6.87 1.10
N GLY A 88 -2.94 7.62 0.26
CA GLY A 88 -3.95 7.08 -0.66
C GLY A 88 -4.19 8.03 -1.82
N PHE A 89 -5.15 7.69 -2.67
CA PHE A 89 -5.54 8.55 -3.78
C PHE A 89 -6.56 9.61 -3.32
N THR A 90 -6.55 10.75 -4.01
CA THR A 90 -7.58 11.78 -3.86
C THR A 90 -8.94 11.29 -4.33
N GLY A 91 -10.00 11.70 -3.64
CA GLY A 91 -11.37 11.35 -4.01
C GLY A 91 -12.37 11.73 -2.92
N PRO A 92 -13.66 11.44 -3.12
CA PRO A 92 -14.66 11.66 -2.09
C PRO A 92 -14.26 10.98 -0.77
N HIS A 93 -14.31 11.71 0.34
CA HIS A 93 -13.96 11.23 1.69
C HIS A 93 -12.49 10.83 1.90
N ALA A 94 -11.58 11.18 0.98
CA ALA A 94 -10.15 10.90 1.15
C ALA A 94 -9.54 11.64 2.36
N ASP A 95 -10.00 12.87 2.65
CA ASP A 95 -9.56 13.68 3.79
C ASP A 95 -9.79 13.01 5.14
N ASP A 96 -10.84 12.19 5.26
CA ASP A 96 -11.18 11.48 6.48
C ASP A 96 -10.26 10.26 6.74
N LEU A 97 -9.53 9.82 5.71
CA LEU A 97 -8.79 8.54 5.70
C LEU A 97 -7.29 8.71 5.52
N TYR A 98 -6.87 9.67 4.70
CA TYR A 98 -5.49 9.85 4.26
C TYR A 98 -5.02 11.27 4.60
N ASN A 99 -3.90 11.36 5.30
CA ASN A 99 -3.25 12.64 5.56
C ASN A 99 -2.24 13.02 4.47
N ILE A 100 -1.98 12.12 3.52
CA ILE A 100 -1.21 12.37 2.30
C ILE A 100 -2.03 11.78 1.14
N GLN A 101 -2.34 12.59 0.15
CA GLN A 101 -3.20 12.19 -0.96
C GLN A 101 -2.49 12.41 -2.29
N ILE A 102 -2.63 11.45 -3.19
CA ILE A 102 -2.01 11.46 -4.51
C ILE A 102 -3.07 11.62 -5.59
N HIS A 103 -2.84 12.60 -6.44
CA HIS A 103 -3.66 12.93 -7.59
C HIS A 103 -3.35 11.99 -8.76
N THR A 104 -4.38 11.38 -9.35
CA THR A 104 -4.24 10.47 -10.52
C THR A 104 -4.41 11.18 -11.86
N ASP A 105 -4.82 12.45 -11.86
CA ASP A 105 -5.05 13.31 -13.03
C ASP A 105 -3.78 14.03 -13.53
N LEU A 106 -2.65 13.83 -12.84
CA LEU A 106 -1.34 14.35 -13.25
C LEU A 106 -0.72 13.54 -14.40
N GLU A 107 0.33 14.11 -15.00
CA GLU A 107 1.08 13.49 -16.09
C GLU A 107 1.59 12.08 -15.69
N GLY A 108 1.33 11.08 -16.54
CA GLY A 108 1.63 9.66 -16.25
C GLY A 108 0.50 8.88 -15.58
N GLY A 109 -0.63 9.53 -15.24
CA GLY A 109 -1.84 8.88 -14.75
C GLY A 109 -1.60 8.02 -13.50
N LEU A 110 -2.20 6.83 -13.45
CA LEU A 110 -2.08 5.93 -12.30
C LEU A 110 -0.64 5.44 -12.07
N GLU A 111 0.16 5.26 -13.13
CA GLU A 111 1.55 4.84 -13.00
C GLU A 111 2.41 5.93 -12.35
N GLY A 112 2.29 7.17 -12.81
CA GLY A 112 2.97 8.31 -12.20
C GLY A 112 2.56 8.52 -10.73
N ALA A 113 1.29 8.30 -10.42
CA ALA A 113 0.80 8.37 -9.05
C ALA A 113 1.42 7.28 -8.14
N TYR A 114 1.59 6.05 -8.63
CA TYR A 114 2.31 5.01 -7.88
C TYR A 114 3.78 5.37 -7.65
N ASP A 115 4.44 6.00 -8.62
CA ASP A 115 5.83 6.43 -8.46
C ASP A 115 5.97 7.53 -7.40
N GLN A 116 5.03 8.48 -7.36
CA GLN A 116 4.99 9.47 -6.28
C GLN A 116 4.82 8.82 -4.90
N MET A 117 3.93 7.83 -4.76
CA MET A 117 3.77 7.09 -3.50
C MET A 117 5.06 6.40 -3.05
N LEU A 118 5.78 5.80 -4.00
CA LEU A 118 7.04 5.13 -3.76
C LEU A 118 8.11 6.13 -3.26
N THR A 119 8.25 7.28 -3.94
CA THR A 119 9.17 8.35 -3.52
C THR A 119 8.86 8.89 -2.12
N LEU A 120 7.59 9.11 -1.78
CA LEU A 120 7.18 9.61 -0.45
C LEU A 120 7.53 8.68 0.71
N CYS A 121 7.62 7.39 0.43
CA CYS A 121 8.01 6.39 1.42
C CYS A 121 9.53 6.17 1.46
N ASN A 122 10.33 6.93 0.70
CA ASN A 122 11.73 6.66 0.42
C ASN A 122 11.94 5.25 -0.18
N ILE A 123 10.93 4.73 -0.87
CA ILE A 123 10.96 3.43 -1.56
C ILE A 123 11.26 3.74 -3.04
N GLY A 124 12.48 4.21 -3.31
CA GLY A 124 12.99 4.67 -4.62
C GLY A 124 13.16 6.19 -4.68
N PHE A 125 14.24 6.78 -5.17
CA PHE A 125 15.44 6.30 -5.86
C PHE A 125 16.62 6.12 -4.88
N THR A 126 17.39 5.03 -5.00
CA THR A 126 18.82 5.13 -4.71
C THR A 126 19.40 5.94 -5.85
N ASP A 127 19.68 7.21 -5.58
CA ASP A 127 20.53 7.99 -6.45
C ASP A 127 21.84 7.19 -6.58
N ASN A 128 22.10 6.65 -7.76
CA ASN A 128 23.48 6.32 -8.15
C ASN A 128 24.18 7.66 -8.43
N GLY A 129 24.25 8.50 -7.40
CA GLY A 129 24.93 9.78 -7.44
C GLY A 129 26.38 9.53 -7.08
N HIS A 130 27.25 9.50 -8.08
CA HIS A 130 28.55 10.15 -7.99
C HIS A 130 29.14 10.39 -9.39
N GLU A 131 28.70 11.47 -10.02
CA GLU A 131 29.67 12.37 -10.63
C GLU A 131 29.44 13.78 -10.06
N SER A 132 30.27 14.11 -9.09
CA SER A 132 30.58 15.49 -8.73
C SER A 132 32.08 15.57 -8.45
N GLN A 133 32.81 15.88 -9.53
CA GLN A 133 33.98 16.77 -9.56
C GLN A 133 35.27 16.28 -8.86
N PRO A 134 36.46 16.79 -9.25
CA PRO A 134 36.80 18.21 -9.47
C PRO A 134 36.56 18.73 -10.89
#